data_AF-A0A6V7UMD3-F1
#
_entry.id   AF-A0A6V7UMD3-F1
#
_cell.length_a   1.000
_cell.length_b   1.000
_cell.length_c   1.000
_cell.angle_alpha   90.00
_cell.angle_beta   90.00
_cell.angle_gamma   90.00
#
_symmetry.space_group_name_H-M   'P 1'
#
loop_
_entity.id
_entity.type
_entity.pdbx_description
1 polymer ?
#
loop_
_entity_poly.entity_id
_entity_poly.type
_entity_poly.pdbx_seq_one_letter_code
_entity_poly.pdbx_strand_id
1 'polypeptide(L)'
;MTKSSINNNGNGGTDNVEFISFVDQVNQLLEDCDKMTMRAMNRIPKENELLLPNELTDQICMAVATLEKCGSIINQICSMATSELGTVDTEALPSQQMLDFVFSSVEKFVGQIDGQKRACAQIFELLESVKAVLQGLGESLENSSMEICPNENSNQFLNNDVFPPLVNRAQLRKKDIVEADSLRWQLSKKDDELLKLQSTLKSREESASMIKIRLDMAEKKLSENEAGTALKTEIQQLKTKCEQLSNDLEQKKSDYELKLTQLQSELADTRAERDKSNELTREFSKKALFCEFKKSTTNYLNS
;
A
#
# COMPACT_ATOMS: atom_id res chain seq x y z
N MET A 1 -12.55 9.29 -67.79
CA MET A 1 -11.52 8.27 -68.07
C MET A 1 -10.49 8.35 -66.96
N THR A 2 -10.74 7.67 -65.83
CA THR A 2 -10.22 6.33 -65.45
C THR A 2 -8.74 6.31 -65.06
N LYS A 3 -8.48 6.10 -63.76
CA LYS A 3 -7.74 4.95 -63.16
C LYS A 3 -7.68 5.13 -61.63
N SER A 4 -8.37 4.24 -60.90
CA SER A 4 -7.83 3.09 -60.13
C SER A 4 -7.35 3.49 -58.73
N SER A 5 -8.15 3.29 -57.69
CA SER A 5 -8.30 2.04 -56.92
C SER A 5 -7.00 1.49 -56.34
N ILE A 6 -6.73 1.85 -55.08
CA ILE A 6 -6.17 0.93 -54.09
C ILE A 6 -7.10 0.94 -52.89
N ASN A 7 -7.77 -0.20 -52.74
CA ASN A 7 -8.60 -0.60 -51.64
C ASN A 7 -7.68 -0.96 -50.46
N ASN A 8 -7.90 -0.41 -49.27
CA ASN A 8 -7.42 -1.02 -48.04
C ASN A 8 -8.54 -0.96 -47.01
N ASN A 9 -9.31 -2.06 -46.98
CA ASN A 9 -10.17 -2.42 -45.86
C ASN A 9 -9.30 -2.59 -44.62
N GLY A 10 -9.40 -1.64 -43.70
CA GLY A 10 -9.03 -1.79 -42.30
C GLY A 10 -10.29 -1.59 -41.46
N ASN A 11 -11.18 -2.58 -41.48
CA ASN A 11 -12.32 -2.68 -40.58
C ASN A 11 -11.76 -2.90 -39.16
N GLY A 12 -11.67 -1.83 -38.39
CA GLY A 12 -11.26 -1.83 -36.99
C GLY A 12 -12.02 -0.74 -36.27
N GLY A 13 -13.31 -0.99 -36.00
CA GLY A 13 -14.12 -0.10 -35.18
C GLY A 13 -13.55 -0.04 -33.77
N THR A 14 -12.83 1.03 -33.46
CA THR A 14 -12.48 1.39 -32.09
C THR A 14 -13.69 2.11 -31.50
N ASP A 15 -14.55 1.34 -30.85
CA ASP A 15 -15.60 1.79 -29.92
C ASP A 15 -14.96 2.47 -28.68
N ASN A 16 -14.25 3.57 -28.89
CA ASN A 16 -13.68 4.35 -27.79
C ASN A 16 -14.75 5.25 -27.20
N VAL A 17 -15.14 4.98 -25.96
CA VAL A 17 -15.92 5.93 -25.15
C VAL A 17 -15.01 7.11 -24.83
N GLU A 18 -15.49 8.34 -25.01
CA GLU A 18 -14.74 9.54 -24.63
C GLU A 18 -15.08 9.92 -23.18
N PHE A 19 -14.07 10.07 -22.31
CA PHE A 19 -14.30 10.27 -20.88
C PHE A 19 -15.10 11.54 -20.58
N ILE A 20 -14.87 12.61 -21.34
CA ILE A 20 -15.59 13.88 -21.17
C ILE A 20 -17.08 13.69 -21.47
N SER A 21 -17.42 13.02 -22.58
CA SER A 21 -18.80 12.69 -22.90
C SER A 21 -19.45 11.78 -21.85
N PHE A 22 -18.68 10.88 -21.23
CA PHE A 22 -19.17 10.06 -20.12
C PHE A 22 -19.53 10.91 -18.90
N VAL A 23 -18.62 11.82 -18.49
CA VAL A 23 -18.85 12.73 -17.36
C VAL A 23 -20.05 13.65 -17.61
N ASP A 24 -20.18 14.20 -18.82
CA ASP A 24 -21.31 15.05 -19.19
C ASP A 24 -22.65 14.30 -19.08
N GLN A 25 -22.70 13.04 -19.52
CA GLN A 25 -23.90 12.21 -19.40
C GLN A 25 -24.22 11.87 -17.94
N VAL A 26 -23.21 11.57 -17.11
CA VAL A 26 -23.41 11.36 -15.66
C VAL A 26 -23.99 12.62 -15.01
N ASN A 27 -23.43 13.79 -15.32
CA ASN A 27 -23.91 15.06 -14.79
C ASN A 27 -25.35 15.35 -15.22
N GLN A 28 -25.69 15.11 -16.50
CA GLN A 28 -27.05 15.30 -16.99
C GLN A 28 -28.06 14.39 -16.27
N LEU A 29 -27.70 13.13 -16.01
CA LEU A 29 -28.54 12.20 -15.26
C LEU A 29 -28.70 12.63 -13.79
N LEU A 30 -27.64 13.11 -13.16
CA LEU A 30 -27.70 13.64 -11.79
C LEU A 30 -28.59 14.88 -11.69
N GLU A 31 -28.50 15.79 -12.67
CA GLU A 31 -29.42 16.95 -12.75
C GLU A 31 -30.87 16.52 -12.92
N ASP A 32 -31.14 15.50 -13.72
CA ASP A 32 -32.49 14.96 -13.88
C ASP A 32 -33.02 14.37 -12.57
N CYS A 33 -32.19 13.58 -11.87
CA CYS A 33 -32.51 13.04 -10.54
C CYS A 33 -32.78 14.16 -9.52
N ASP A 34 -32.00 15.24 -9.53
CA ASP A 34 -32.20 16.38 -8.64
C ASP A 34 -33.52 17.10 -8.93
N LYS A 35 -33.84 17.34 -10.21
CA LYS A 35 -35.14 17.92 -10.61
C LYS A 35 -36.31 17.06 -10.13
N MET A 36 -36.22 15.74 -10.24
CA MET A 36 -37.27 14.82 -9.77
C MET A 36 -37.37 14.81 -8.24
N THR A 37 -36.23 14.84 -7.54
CA THR A 37 -36.18 14.94 -6.07
C THR A 37 -36.84 16.22 -5.60
N MET A 38 -36.51 17.37 -6.21
CA MET A 38 -37.12 18.65 -5.89
C MET A 38 -38.63 18.68 -6.19
N ARG A 39 -39.06 18.07 -7.30
CA ARG A 39 -40.49 17.92 -7.60
C ARG A 39 -41.19 17.10 -6.52
N ALA A 40 -40.63 15.97 -6.10
CA ALA A 40 -41.19 15.13 -5.04
C ALA A 40 -41.22 15.88 -3.70
N MET A 41 -40.11 16.50 -3.28
CA MET A 41 -40.02 17.27 -2.05
C MET A 41 -41.05 18.39 -1.94
N ASN A 42 -41.30 19.12 -3.03
CA ASN A 42 -42.29 20.19 -3.05
C ASN A 42 -43.75 19.71 -2.87
N ARG A 43 -43.99 18.40 -2.99
CA ARG A 43 -45.30 17.78 -2.80
C ARG A 43 -45.48 17.13 -1.43
N ILE A 44 -44.40 16.96 -0.66
CA ILE A 44 -44.49 16.44 0.70
C ILE A 44 -45.13 17.52 1.60
N PRO A 45 -46.24 17.23 2.29
CA PRO A 45 -46.86 18.17 3.22
C PRO A 45 -45.90 18.55 4.35
N LYS A 46 -45.80 19.84 4.68
CA LYS A 46 -44.90 20.34 5.74
C LYS A 46 -45.38 20.03 7.17
N GLU A 47 -46.66 19.68 7.34
CA GLU A 47 -47.32 19.62 8.66
C GLU A 47 -48.05 18.29 8.94
N ASN A 48 -48.06 17.33 8.00
CA ASN A 48 -48.76 16.03 8.17
C ASN A 48 -47.81 14.84 7.99
N GLU A 49 -47.98 13.79 8.80
CA GLU A 49 -47.31 12.50 8.61
C GLU A 49 -47.84 11.85 7.32
N LEU A 50 -46.94 11.69 6.34
CA LEU A 50 -47.23 10.99 5.10
C LEU A 50 -47.05 9.49 5.34
N LEU A 51 -48.13 8.72 5.22
CA LEU A 51 -48.03 7.27 5.23
C LEU A 51 -47.63 6.78 3.84
N LEU A 52 -46.34 6.48 3.67
CA LEU A 52 -45.85 5.81 2.47
C LEU A 52 -46.19 4.31 2.53
N PRO A 53 -46.70 3.71 1.44
CA PRO A 53 -46.81 2.26 1.34
C PRO A 53 -45.44 1.61 1.61
N ASN A 54 -45.44 0.47 2.31
CA ASN A 54 -44.20 -0.26 2.63
C ASN A 54 -43.38 -0.57 1.36
N GLU A 55 -44.07 -0.94 0.26
CA GLU A 55 -43.42 -1.19 -1.04
C GLU A 55 -42.66 0.04 -1.58
N LEU A 56 -43.26 1.22 -1.51
CA LEU A 56 -42.61 2.46 -1.95
C LEU A 56 -41.44 2.84 -1.01
N THR A 57 -41.59 2.54 0.28
CA THR A 57 -40.54 2.76 1.28
C THR A 57 -39.34 1.86 1.01
N ASP A 58 -39.57 0.57 0.71
CA ASP A 58 -38.54 -0.38 0.33
C ASP A 58 -37.83 0.03 -0.98
N GLN A 59 -38.59 0.49 -1.99
CA GLN A 59 -38.03 1.02 -3.24
C GLN A 59 -37.15 2.25 -3.01
N ILE A 60 -37.56 3.19 -2.16
CA ILE A 60 -36.75 4.35 -1.79
C ILE A 60 -35.46 3.91 -1.09
N CYS A 61 -35.55 2.96 -0.14
CA CYS A 61 -34.37 2.44 0.56
C CYS A 61 -33.40 1.76 -0.41
N MET A 62 -33.92 0.99 -1.38
CA MET A 62 -33.12 0.39 -2.45
C MET A 62 -32.48 1.45 -3.36
N ALA A 63 -33.18 2.52 -3.70
CA ALA A 63 -32.64 3.62 -4.49
C ALA A 63 -31.52 4.37 -3.74
N VAL A 64 -31.68 4.61 -2.43
CA VAL A 64 -30.62 5.20 -1.59
C VAL A 64 -29.39 4.30 -1.57
N ALA A 65 -29.54 3.00 -1.34
CA ALA A 65 -28.42 2.06 -1.35
C ALA A 65 -27.73 2.00 -2.74
N THR A 66 -28.51 2.09 -3.82
CA THR A 66 -27.99 2.13 -5.19
C THR A 66 -27.20 3.41 -5.46
N LEU A 67 -27.68 4.56 -4.96
CA LEU A 67 -27.00 5.84 -5.05
C LEU A 67 -25.70 5.86 -4.24
N GLU A 68 -25.70 5.31 -3.03
CA GLU A 68 -24.49 5.13 -2.20
C GLU A 68 -23.45 4.26 -2.90
N LYS A 69 -23.89 3.19 -3.57
CA LYS A 69 -23.02 2.34 -4.38
C LYS A 69 -22.40 3.13 -5.55
N CYS A 70 -23.20 3.93 -6.26
CA CYS A 70 -22.71 4.80 -7.33
C CYS A 70 -21.70 5.83 -6.81
N GLY A 71 -21.99 6.48 -5.68
CA GLY A 71 -21.09 7.42 -5.02
C GLY A 71 -19.77 6.77 -4.60
N SER A 72 -19.80 5.53 -4.11
CA SER A 72 -18.60 4.76 -3.75
C SER A 72 -17.72 4.46 -4.97
N ILE A 73 -18.33 4.12 -6.11
CA ILE A 73 -17.61 3.90 -7.38
C ILE A 73 -16.93 5.20 -7.82
N ILE A 74 -17.67 6.32 -7.86
CA ILE A 74 -17.13 7.63 -8.27
C ILE A 74 -16.00 8.08 -7.33
N ASN A 75 -16.17 7.92 -6.01
CA ASN A 75 -15.15 8.26 -5.04
C ASN A 75 -13.87 7.43 -5.22
N GLN A 76 -13.99 6.14 -5.55
CA GLN A 76 -12.84 5.30 -5.86
C GLN A 76 -12.11 5.77 -7.13
N ILE A 77 -12.84 6.18 -8.17
CA ILE A 77 -12.25 6.77 -9.39
C ILE A 77 -11.45 8.03 -9.03
N CYS A 78 -12.03 8.94 -8.25
CA CYS A 78 -11.36 10.16 -7.79
C CYS A 78 -10.13 9.86 -6.92
N SER A 79 -10.21 8.86 -6.04
CA SER A 79 -9.10 8.40 -5.20
C SER A 79 -7.93 7.88 -6.04
N MET A 80 -8.21 7.06 -7.04
CA MET A 80 -7.21 6.56 -7.99
C MET A 80 -6.58 7.69 -8.80
N ALA A 81 -7.40 8.60 -9.34
CA ALA A 81 -6.91 9.76 -10.08
C ALA A 81 -6.03 10.67 -9.22
N THR A 82 -6.40 10.90 -7.96
CA THR A 82 -5.61 11.72 -7.01
C THR A 82 -4.26 11.08 -6.69
N SER A 83 -4.23 9.75 -6.51
CA SER A 83 -2.99 9.02 -6.27
C SER A 83 -2.03 9.13 -7.45
N GLU A 84 -2.54 8.98 -8.67
CA GLU A 84 -1.74 9.04 -9.90
C GLU A 84 -1.28 10.45 -10.24
N LEU A 85 -2.09 11.47 -9.94
CA LEU A 85 -1.67 12.86 -10.08
C LEU A 85 -0.56 13.25 -9.07
N GLY A 86 -0.49 12.56 -7.92
CA GLY A 86 0.56 12.76 -6.92
C GLY A 86 1.89 12.08 -7.24
N THR A 87 1.91 11.10 -8.15
CA THR A 87 3.11 10.35 -8.53
C THR A 87 3.72 10.82 -9.86
N VAL A 88 2.94 11.50 -10.69
CA VAL A 88 3.35 12.00 -12.01
C VAL A 88 3.42 13.53 -12.00
N ASP A 89 4.56 14.12 -12.41
CA ASP A 89 4.72 15.57 -12.63
C ASP A 89 3.96 16.03 -13.90
N THR A 90 2.65 15.80 -13.94
CA THR A 90 1.76 16.21 -15.04
C THR A 90 0.54 16.93 -14.50
N GLU A 91 0.16 18.04 -15.13
CA GLU A 91 -1.03 18.82 -14.74
C GLU A 91 -2.37 18.13 -15.06
N ALA A 92 -2.38 17.11 -15.93
CA ALA A 92 -3.60 16.42 -16.36
C ALA A 92 -3.37 14.93 -16.66
N LEU A 93 -4.40 14.14 -16.40
CA LEU A 93 -4.44 12.71 -16.71
C LEU A 93 -5.08 12.46 -18.09
N PRO A 94 -4.52 11.57 -18.92
CA PRO A 94 -5.12 11.17 -20.19
C PRO A 94 -6.52 10.57 -20.03
N SER A 95 -7.42 10.88 -20.97
CA SER A 95 -8.80 10.33 -21.00
C SER A 95 -8.85 8.81 -20.93
N GLN A 96 -7.90 8.11 -21.58
CA GLN A 96 -7.86 6.66 -21.58
C GLN A 96 -7.57 6.08 -20.20
N GLN A 97 -6.67 6.73 -19.45
CA GLN A 97 -6.31 6.32 -18.09
C GLN A 97 -7.48 6.56 -17.12
N MET A 98 -8.25 7.62 -17.31
CA MET A 98 -9.48 7.85 -16.54
C MET A 98 -10.53 6.77 -16.78
N LEU A 99 -10.67 6.28 -18.02
CA LEU A 99 -11.57 5.17 -18.35
C LEU A 99 -11.08 3.84 -17.75
N ASP A 100 -9.77 3.63 -17.63
CA ASP A 100 -9.21 2.49 -16.89
C ASP A 100 -9.59 2.55 -15.41
N PHE A 101 -9.54 3.73 -14.78
CA PHE A 101 -10.01 3.89 -13.40
C PHE A 101 -11.49 3.63 -13.24
N VAL A 102 -12.32 4.08 -14.20
CA VAL A 102 -13.75 3.74 -14.25
C VAL A 102 -13.93 2.23 -14.30
N PHE A 103 -13.23 1.56 -15.22
CA PHE A 103 -13.30 0.11 -15.36
C PHE A 103 -12.91 -0.63 -14.08
N SER A 104 -11.73 -0.34 -13.51
CA SER A 104 -11.25 -1.00 -12.29
C SER A 104 -12.15 -0.72 -11.08
N SER A 105 -12.72 0.49 -10.99
CA SER A 105 -13.63 0.84 -9.89
C SER A 105 -14.95 0.08 -10.01
N VAL A 106 -15.53 0.03 -11.21
CA VAL A 106 -16.78 -0.71 -11.41
C VAL A 106 -16.56 -2.22 -11.20
N GLU A 107 -15.43 -2.78 -11.67
CA GLU A 107 -15.09 -4.19 -11.46
C GLU A 107 -15.03 -4.56 -9.97
N LYS A 108 -14.46 -3.68 -9.14
CA LYS A 108 -14.38 -3.87 -7.68
C LYS A 108 -15.75 -3.94 -6.99
N PHE A 109 -16.73 -3.14 -7.43
CA PHE A 109 -18.02 -3.00 -6.74
C PHE A 109 -19.18 -3.77 -7.40
N VAL A 110 -19.08 -4.09 -8.68
CA VAL A 110 -20.13 -4.78 -9.46
C VAL A 110 -19.70 -6.20 -9.83
N GLY A 111 -18.40 -6.48 -9.92
CA GLY A 111 -17.84 -7.76 -10.34
C GLY A 111 -17.25 -7.69 -11.76
N GLN A 112 -16.84 -8.83 -12.29
CA GLN A 112 -16.16 -8.92 -13.58
C GLN A 112 -17.04 -8.38 -14.72
N ILE A 113 -16.50 -7.44 -15.51
CA ILE A 113 -17.20 -6.78 -16.61
C ILE A 113 -16.34 -6.83 -17.88
N ASP A 114 -17.00 -7.05 -19.02
CA ASP A 114 -16.35 -7.11 -20.33
C ASP A 114 -16.12 -5.70 -20.92
N GLY A 115 -15.03 -5.08 -20.46
CA GLY A 115 -14.47 -3.87 -21.05
C GLY A 115 -15.04 -2.53 -20.57
N GLN A 116 -14.32 -1.45 -20.90
CA GLN A 116 -14.57 -0.08 -20.41
C GLN A 116 -15.97 0.45 -20.79
N LYS A 117 -16.45 0.16 -21.99
CA LYS A 117 -17.79 0.60 -22.46
C LYS A 117 -18.90 0.04 -21.59
N ARG A 118 -18.81 -1.25 -21.22
CA ARG A 118 -19.79 -1.89 -20.35
C ARG A 118 -19.69 -1.38 -18.92
N ALA A 119 -18.48 -1.07 -18.44
CA ALA A 119 -18.30 -0.43 -17.13
C ALA A 119 -18.95 0.96 -17.05
N CYS A 120 -18.79 1.79 -18.09
CA CYS A 120 -19.46 3.09 -18.17
C CYS A 120 -20.99 2.93 -18.21
N ALA A 121 -21.49 2.01 -19.05
CA ALA A 121 -22.92 1.69 -19.13
C ALA A 121 -23.49 1.22 -17.78
N GLN A 122 -22.70 0.51 -16.98
CA GLN A 122 -23.14 0.04 -15.67
C GLN A 122 -23.43 1.19 -14.69
N ILE A 123 -22.63 2.27 -14.73
CA ILE A 123 -22.87 3.46 -13.92
C ILE A 123 -24.16 4.14 -14.36
N PHE A 124 -24.40 4.22 -15.68
CA PHE A 124 -25.66 4.75 -16.21
C PHE A 124 -26.87 3.90 -15.80
N GLU A 125 -26.78 2.58 -15.88
CA GLU A 125 -27.86 1.66 -15.44
C GLU A 125 -28.20 1.86 -13.95
N LEU A 126 -27.19 2.08 -13.09
CA LEU A 126 -27.40 2.36 -11.66
C LEU A 126 -28.13 3.71 -11.45
N LEU A 127 -27.70 4.76 -12.15
CA LEU A 127 -28.32 6.09 -12.05
C LEU A 127 -29.73 6.13 -12.65
N GLU A 128 -29.97 5.44 -13.76
CA GLU A 128 -31.30 5.32 -14.36
C GLU A 128 -32.28 4.55 -13.47
N SER A 129 -31.80 3.54 -12.74
CA SER A 129 -32.61 2.86 -11.73
C SER A 129 -33.06 3.83 -10.62
N VAL A 130 -32.15 4.66 -10.12
CA VAL A 130 -32.47 5.70 -9.12
C VAL A 130 -33.48 6.70 -9.68
N LYS A 131 -33.26 7.18 -10.91
CA LYS A 131 -34.15 8.10 -11.61
C LYS A 131 -35.57 7.51 -11.76
N ALA A 132 -35.69 6.24 -12.14
CA ALA A 132 -36.97 5.56 -12.28
C ALA A 132 -37.75 5.48 -10.96
N VAL A 133 -37.07 5.20 -9.84
CA VAL A 133 -37.70 5.21 -8.51
C VAL A 133 -38.16 6.61 -8.12
N LEU A 134 -37.33 7.64 -8.35
CA LEU A 134 -37.69 9.03 -8.08
C LEU A 134 -38.87 9.51 -8.93
N GLN A 135 -38.94 9.07 -10.19
CA GLN A 135 -40.08 9.36 -11.05
C GLN A 135 -41.35 8.66 -10.54
N GLY A 136 -41.28 7.37 -10.20
CA GLY A 136 -42.41 6.63 -9.63
C GLY A 136 -42.90 7.22 -8.30
N LEU A 137 -41.98 7.72 -7.47
CA LEU A 137 -42.30 8.46 -6.25
C LEU A 137 -43.05 9.76 -6.57
N GLY A 138 -42.57 10.53 -7.54
CA GLY A 138 -43.23 11.76 -8.00
C GLY A 138 -44.65 11.49 -8.51
N GLU A 139 -44.83 10.48 -9.37
CA GLU A 139 -46.14 10.08 -9.87
C GLU A 139 -47.07 9.58 -8.75
N SER A 140 -46.54 8.83 -7.78
CA SER A 140 -47.30 8.37 -6.62
C SER A 140 -47.76 9.54 -5.73
N LEU A 141 -46.92 10.57 -5.59
CA LEU A 141 -47.24 11.80 -4.84
C LEU A 141 -48.28 12.64 -5.57
N GLU A 142 -48.21 12.70 -6.91
CA GLU A 142 -49.17 13.44 -7.73
C GLU A 142 -50.55 12.78 -7.78
N ASN A 143 -50.59 11.45 -7.83
CA ASN A 143 -51.84 10.68 -7.94
C ASN A 143 -52.63 10.57 -6.61
N SER A 144 -52.17 11.18 -5.52
CA SER A 144 -52.83 11.17 -4.21
C SER A 144 -53.15 9.76 -3.68
N SER A 145 -52.37 8.75 -4.08
CA SER A 145 -52.43 7.38 -3.53
C SER A 145 -51.82 7.29 -2.13
N MET A 146 -51.20 8.37 -1.66
CA MET A 146 -50.70 8.49 -0.30
C MET A 146 -51.81 9.09 0.53
N GLU A 147 -52.41 8.29 1.40
CA GLU A 147 -53.41 8.76 2.35
C GLU A 147 -52.77 9.89 3.18
N ILE A 148 -53.18 11.13 2.89
CA ILE A 148 -53.12 12.17 3.90
C ILE A 148 -54.11 11.69 4.95
N CYS A 149 -53.65 11.29 6.14
CA CYS A 149 -54.55 11.06 7.27
C CYS A 149 -55.50 12.25 7.30
N PRO A 150 -56.81 12.06 7.05
CA PRO A 150 -57.74 13.15 7.21
C PRO A 150 -57.58 13.58 8.66
N ASN A 151 -57.28 14.86 8.87
CA ASN A 151 -57.53 15.49 10.15
C ASN A 151 -58.92 15.00 10.59
N GLU A 152 -59.02 14.38 11.77
CA GLU A 152 -60.16 13.54 12.22
C GLU A 152 -61.53 14.27 12.33
N ASN A 153 -61.72 15.41 11.65
CA ASN A 153 -62.89 16.28 11.77
C ASN A 153 -63.77 16.39 10.53
N SER A 154 -63.53 15.63 9.45
CA SER A 154 -64.43 15.68 8.30
C SER A 154 -64.47 14.36 7.53
N ASN A 155 -65.20 13.38 8.07
CA ASN A 155 -66.17 12.54 7.36
C ASN A 155 -66.41 11.23 8.13
N GLN A 156 -67.42 11.22 9.01
CA GLN A 156 -68.05 9.98 9.43
C GLN A 156 -69.55 10.19 9.69
N PHE A 157 -70.26 10.60 8.65
CA PHE A 157 -71.65 10.16 8.50
C PHE A 157 -71.64 9.00 7.51
N LEU A 158 -71.62 7.77 8.04
CA LEU A 158 -72.54 6.68 7.67
C LEU A 158 -71.97 5.33 8.11
N ASN A 159 -72.62 4.80 9.15
CA ASN A 159 -72.86 3.39 9.44
C ASN A 159 -71.77 2.55 10.12
N ASN A 160 -72.16 2.07 11.31
CA ASN A 160 -71.85 0.76 11.89
C ASN A 160 -70.71 0.56 12.91
N ASP A 161 -70.30 1.56 13.69
CA ASP A 161 -69.59 1.27 14.95
C ASP A 161 -70.18 2.03 16.14
N VAL A 162 -71.00 1.30 16.88
CA VAL A 162 -71.39 1.68 18.24
C VAL A 162 -70.11 1.54 19.08
N PHE A 163 -69.59 2.68 19.58
CA PHE A 163 -68.40 2.84 20.45
C PHE A 163 -67.04 3.14 19.77
N PRO A 164 -66.87 4.35 19.19
CA PRO A 164 -65.59 4.85 18.65
C PRO A 164 -64.37 4.72 19.58
N PRO A 165 -64.46 4.97 20.91
CA PRO A 165 -63.31 4.82 21.81
C PRO A 165 -62.82 3.37 21.97
N LEU A 166 -63.71 2.38 21.80
CA LEU A 166 -63.34 0.96 21.91
C LEU A 166 -62.61 0.49 20.65
N VAL A 167 -63.10 0.92 19.47
CA VAL A 167 -62.50 0.61 18.17
C VAL A 167 -61.10 1.21 18.08
N ASN A 168 -60.94 2.48 18.46
CA ASN A 168 -59.62 3.15 18.49
C ASN A 168 -58.64 2.42 19.43
N ARG A 169 -59.09 2.02 20.63
CA ARG A 169 -58.26 1.25 21.57
C ARG A 169 -57.88 -0.13 21.02
N ALA A 170 -58.78 -0.80 20.29
CA ALA A 170 -58.51 -2.09 19.68
C ALA A 170 -57.50 -1.97 18.52
N GLN A 171 -57.64 -0.95 17.67
CA GLN A 171 -56.71 -0.65 16.58
C GLN A 171 -55.31 -0.30 17.10
N LEU A 172 -55.22 0.51 18.16
CA LEU A 172 -53.94 0.86 18.78
C LEU A 172 -53.21 -0.38 19.31
N ARG A 173 -53.92 -1.24 20.05
CA ARG A 173 -53.34 -2.51 20.52
C ARG A 173 -52.88 -3.41 19.38
N LYS A 174 -53.64 -3.46 18.27
CA LYS A 174 -53.24 -4.23 17.09
C LYS A 174 -51.95 -3.67 16.49
N LYS A 175 -51.79 -2.35 16.41
CA LYS A 175 -50.57 -1.68 15.95
C LYS A 175 -49.39 -1.98 16.87
N ASP A 176 -49.58 -1.84 18.18
CA ASP A 176 -48.56 -2.12 19.19
C ASP A 176 -48.06 -3.58 19.11
N ILE A 177 -48.97 -4.54 18.88
CA ILE A 177 -48.60 -5.96 18.72
C ILE A 177 -47.75 -6.18 17.47
N VAL A 178 -48.15 -5.60 16.33
CA VAL A 178 -47.41 -5.73 15.07
C VAL A 178 -46.02 -5.10 15.16
N GLU A 179 -45.91 -3.92 15.80
CA GLU A 179 -44.63 -3.26 16.03
C GLU A 179 -43.74 -4.08 16.98
N ALA A 180 -44.31 -4.63 18.06
CA ALA A 180 -43.57 -5.50 18.97
C ALA A 180 -43.04 -6.77 18.29
N ASP A 181 -43.83 -7.39 17.41
CA ASP A 181 -43.40 -8.57 16.64
C ASP A 181 -42.31 -8.22 15.63
N SER A 182 -42.39 -7.06 14.97
CA SER A 182 -41.34 -6.55 14.08
C SER A 182 -40.03 -6.32 14.83
N LEU A 183 -40.08 -5.63 15.98
CA LEU A 183 -38.93 -5.39 16.84
C LEU A 183 -38.32 -6.70 17.34
N ARG A 184 -39.15 -7.67 17.73
CA ARG A 184 -38.70 -9.00 18.17
C ARG A 184 -37.98 -9.75 17.06
N TRP A 185 -38.48 -9.69 15.82
CA TRP A 185 -37.80 -10.29 14.68
C TRP A 185 -36.46 -9.63 14.38
N GLN A 186 -36.39 -8.30 14.41
CA GLN A 186 -35.14 -7.56 14.22
C GLN A 186 -34.11 -7.89 15.31
N LEU A 187 -34.54 -8.00 16.56
CA LEU A 187 -33.68 -8.39 17.68
C LEU A 187 -33.14 -9.82 17.49
N SER A 188 -33.99 -10.77 17.12
CA SER A 188 -33.56 -12.15 16.81
C SER A 188 -32.53 -12.19 15.68
N LYS A 189 -32.70 -11.38 14.63
CA LYS A 189 -31.73 -11.28 13.53
C LYS A 189 -30.39 -10.73 14.03
N LYS A 190 -30.41 -9.73 14.90
CA LYS A 190 -29.20 -9.15 15.50
C LYS A 190 -28.50 -10.14 16.43
N ASP A 191 -29.24 -10.93 17.20
CA ASP A 191 -28.67 -11.99 18.04
C ASP A 191 -27.98 -13.08 17.20
N ASP A 192 -28.59 -13.48 16.07
CA ASP A 192 -27.97 -14.43 15.14
C ASP A 192 -26.70 -13.87 14.49
N GLU A 193 -26.70 -12.60 14.09
CA GLU A 193 -25.51 -11.90 13.59
C GLU A 193 -24.40 -11.85 14.67
N LEU A 194 -24.77 -11.55 15.91
CA LEU A 194 -23.85 -11.46 17.04
C LEU A 194 -23.22 -12.83 17.33
N LEU A 195 -24.01 -13.91 17.35
CA LEU A 195 -23.52 -15.28 17.51
C LEU A 195 -22.54 -15.69 16.40
N LYS A 196 -22.84 -15.35 15.14
CA LYS A 196 -21.93 -15.61 14.00
C LYS A 196 -20.62 -14.85 14.12
N LEU A 197 -20.70 -13.57 14.51
CA LEU A 197 -19.51 -12.73 14.72
C LEU A 197 -18.66 -13.24 15.88
N GLN A 198 -19.28 -13.64 16.99
CA GLN A 198 -18.56 -14.25 18.12
C GLN A 198 -17.86 -15.55 17.73
N SER A 199 -18.54 -16.43 16.98
CA SER A 199 -17.94 -17.67 16.47
C SER A 199 -16.75 -17.40 15.55
N THR A 200 -16.90 -16.42 14.66
CA THR A 200 -15.82 -15.99 13.75
C THR A 200 -14.64 -15.42 14.53
N LEU A 201 -14.89 -14.57 15.53
CA LEU A 201 -13.85 -13.99 16.38
C LEU A 201 -13.05 -15.08 17.08
N LYS A 202 -13.74 -16.04 17.72
CA LYS A 202 -13.09 -17.16 18.40
C LYS A 202 -12.23 -18.00 17.46
N SER A 203 -12.73 -18.30 16.25
CA SER A 203 -11.95 -19.01 15.23
C SER A 203 -10.69 -18.23 14.78
N ARG A 204 -10.78 -16.90 14.71
CA ARG A 204 -9.64 -16.03 14.40
C ARG A 204 -8.62 -15.99 15.55
N GLU A 205 -9.07 -15.95 16.80
CA GLU A 205 -8.19 -16.03 17.98
C GLU A 205 -7.44 -17.37 18.03
N GLU A 206 -8.12 -18.49 17.78
CA GLU A 206 -7.50 -19.82 17.69
C GLU A 206 -6.46 -19.88 16.57
N SER A 207 -6.78 -19.32 15.40
CA SER A 207 -5.86 -19.25 14.26
C SER A 207 -4.62 -18.39 14.56
N ALA A 208 -4.81 -17.24 15.22
CA ALA A 208 -3.72 -16.37 15.63
C ALA A 208 -2.81 -17.05 16.66
N SER A 209 -3.39 -17.74 17.64
CA SER A 209 -2.65 -18.54 18.63
C SER A 209 -1.82 -19.65 17.96
N MET A 210 -2.39 -20.36 16.99
CA MET A 210 -1.68 -21.38 16.20
C MET A 210 -0.50 -20.78 15.42
N ILE A 211 -0.70 -19.64 14.75
CA ILE A 211 0.38 -18.95 14.01
C ILE A 211 1.50 -18.54 14.96
N LYS A 212 1.17 -18.03 16.15
CA LYS A 212 2.16 -17.66 17.17
C LYS A 212 3.02 -18.86 17.60
N ILE A 213 2.40 -20.01 17.88
CA ILE A 213 3.15 -21.23 18.23
C ILE A 213 4.08 -21.65 17.08
N ARG A 214 3.60 -21.58 15.82
CA ARG A 214 4.42 -21.92 14.65
C ARG A 214 5.60 -20.96 14.47
N LEU A 215 5.40 -19.66 14.76
CA LEU A 215 6.44 -18.65 14.76
C LEU A 215 7.50 -18.98 15.82
N ASP A 216 7.09 -19.18 17.08
CA ASP A 216 7.99 -19.51 18.19
C ASP A 216 8.81 -20.78 17.90
N MET A 217 8.19 -21.80 17.27
CA MET A 217 8.91 -23.00 16.83
C MET A 217 9.93 -22.72 15.72
N ALA A 218 9.61 -21.85 14.76
CA ALA A 218 10.52 -21.47 13.68
C ALA A 218 11.69 -20.64 14.22
N GLU A 219 11.42 -19.69 15.12
CA GLU A 219 12.44 -18.90 15.82
C GLU A 219 13.36 -19.78 16.65
N LYS A 220 12.80 -20.74 17.40
CA LYS A 220 13.58 -21.71 18.15
C LYS A 220 14.46 -22.54 17.23
N LYS A 221 13.94 -23.04 16.10
CA LYS A 221 14.73 -23.77 15.09
C LYS A 221 15.84 -22.91 14.48
N LEU A 222 15.60 -21.63 14.25
CA LEU A 222 16.62 -20.70 13.76
C LEU A 222 17.71 -20.47 14.82
N SER A 223 17.32 -20.33 16.09
CA SER A 223 18.26 -20.20 17.20
C SER A 223 19.06 -21.49 17.44
N GLU A 224 18.44 -22.65 17.26
CA GLU A 224 19.06 -23.97 17.39
C GLU A 224 19.81 -24.40 16.13
N ASN A 225 19.72 -23.64 15.02
CA ASN A 225 20.40 -24.00 13.78
C ASN A 225 21.92 -23.90 13.98
N GLU A 226 22.50 -25.05 14.33
CA GLU A 226 23.91 -25.28 14.63
C GLU A 226 24.84 -24.80 13.51
N ALA A 227 24.34 -24.71 12.27
CA ALA A 227 25.10 -24.16 11.16
C ALA A 227 25.52 -22.70 11.41
N GLY A 228 24.64 -21.89 12.01
CA GLY A 228 24.95 -20.48 12.31
C GLY A 228 25.95 -20.33 13.45
N THR A 229 25.86 -21.17 14.49
CA THR A 229 26.80 -21.16 15.61
C THR A 229 28.15 -21.76 15.22
N ALA A 230 28.15 -22.88 14.48
CA ALA A 230 29.36 -23.52 13.97
C ALA A 230 30.16 -22.59 13.05
N LEU A 231 29.50 -21.94 12.07
CA LEU A 231 30.13 -20.96 11.20
C LEU A 231 30.68 -19.77 12.00
N LYS A 232 29.96 -19.32 13.02
CA LYS A 232 30.43 -18.22 13.90
C LYS A 232 31.70 -18.62 14.66
N THR A 233 31.77 -19.84 15.19
CA THR A 233 32.99 -20.37 15.81
C THR A 233 34.14 -20.53 14.83
N GLU A 234 33.89 -21.02 13.61
CA GLU A 234 34.92 -21.19 12.58
C GLU A 234 35.50 -19.83 12.15
N ILE A 235 34.64 -18.83 11.93
CA ILE A 235 35.05 -17.45 11.65
C ILE A 235 35.91 -16.90 12.80
N GLN A 236 35.52 -17.16 14.05
CA GLN A 236 36.28 -16.71 15.22
C GLN A 236 37.67 -17.37 15.27
N GLN A 237 37.76 -18.68 15.04
CA GLN A 237 39.03 -19.42 14.99
C GLN A 237 39.94 -18.93 13.87
N LEU A 238 39.39 -18.69 12.67
CA LEU A 238 40.14 -18.14 11.54
C LEU A 238 40.69 -16.74 11.85
N LYS A 239 39.88 -15.88 12.49
CA LYS A 239 40.34 -14.55 12.94
C LYS A 239 41.50 -14.65 13.93
N THR A 240 41.39 -15.50 14.96
CA THR A 240 42.49 -15.69 15.93
C THR A 240 43.76 -16.18 15.22
N LYS A 241 43.63 -17.08 14.24
CA LYS A 241 44.76 -17.58 13.47
C LYS A 241 45.40 -16.52 12.58
N CYS A 242 44.59 -15.64 11.97
CA CYS A 242 45.09 -14.49 11.21
C CYS A 242 45.85 -13.51 12.12
N GLU A 243 45.31 -13.21 13.30
CA GLU A 243 45.99 -12.35 14.29
C GLU A 243 47.32 -12.94 14.75
N GLN A 244 47.36 -14.24 15.05
CA GLN A 244 48.60 -14.94 15.41
C GLN A 244 49.64 -14.87 14.30
N LEU A 245 49.27 -15.18 13.05
CA LEU A 245 50.19 -15.09 11.91
C LEU A 245 50.68 -13.67 11.65
N SER A 246 49.83 -12.66 11.88
CA SER A 246 50.21 -11.25 11.76
C SER A 246 51.25 -10.87 12.82
N ASN A 247 51.03 -11.26 14.07
CA ASN A 247 51.96 -11.00 15.18
C ASN A 247 53.31 -11.71 14.96
N ASP A 248 53.28 -12.97 14.52
CA ASP A 248 54.50 -13.73 14.20
C ASP A 248 55.31 -13.07 13.08
N LEU A 249 54.63 -12.53 12.06
CA LEU A 249 55.27 -11.79 10.97
C LEU A 249 55.91 -10.49 11.47
N GLU A 250 55.20 -9.76 12.32
CA GLU A 250 55.69 -8.50 12.90
C GLU A 250 56.89 -8.74 13.81
N GLN A 251 56.86 -9.82 14.61
CA GLN A 251 57.98 -10.21 15.45
C GLN A 251 59.19 -10.65 14.62
N LYS A 252 59.00 -11.47 13.57
CA LYS A 252 60.10 -11.81 12.64
C LYS A 252 60.68 -10.58 11.95
N LYS A 253 59.84 -9.63 11.57
CA LYS A 253 60.30 -8.37 10.96
C LYS A 253 61.21 -7.60 11.93
N SER A 254 60.79 -7.47 13.19
CA SER A 254 61.58 -6.85 14.26
C SER A 254 62.93 -7.55 14.47
N ASP A 255 62.93 -8.90 14.53
CA ASP A 255 64.16 -9.68 14.68
C ASP A 255 65.13 -9.49 13.50
N TYR A 256 64.61 -9.42 12.27
CA TYR A 256 65.43 -9.13 11.09
C TYR A 256 65.98 -7.70 11.10
N GLU A 257 65.22 -6.71 11.56
CA GLU A 257 65.68 -5.33 11.71
C GLU A 257 66.81 -5.21 12.77
N LEU A 258 66.68 -5.92 13.89
CA LEU A 258 67.73 -6.02 14.91
C LEU A 258 68.99 -6.66 14.34
N LYS A 259 68.85 -7.78 13.61
CA LYS A 259 70.00 -8.48 13.00
C LYS A 259 70.66 -7.65 11.90
N LEU A 260 69.88 -6.89 11.12
CA LEU A 260 70.40 -5.94 10.14
C LEU A 260 71.23 -4.85 10.83
N THR A 261 70.73 -4.30 11.93
CA THR A 261 71.40 -3.27 12.73
C THR A 261 72.73 -3.80 13.30
N GLN A 262 72.71 -5.02 13.85
CA GLN A 262 73.93 -5.68 14.34
C GLN A 262 74.97 -5.86 13.22
N LEU A 263 74.58 -6.40 12.06
CA LEU A 263 75.49 -6.58 10.93
C LEU A 263 76.04 -5.26 10.40
N GLN A 264 75.25 -4.19 10.42
CA GLN A 264 75.72 -2.85 10.05
C GLN A 264 76.77 -2.33 11.03
N SER A 265 76.61 -2.57 12.33
CA SER A 265 77.61 -2.25 13.35
C SER A 265 78.90 -3.04 13.13
N GLU A 266 78.81 -4.36 12.97
CA GLU A 266 79.96 -5.23 12.71
C GLU A 266 80.70 -4.82 11.40
N LEU A 267 79.96 -4.40 10.37
CA LEU A 267 80.55 -3.84 9.16
C LEU A 267 81.26 -2.49 9.39
N ALA A 268 80.74 -1.64 10.28
CA ALA A 268 81.41 -0.40 10.65
C ALA A 268 82.69 -0.66 11.44
N ASP A 269 82.66 -1.59 12.39
CA ASP A 269 83.81 -1.98 13.21
C ASP A 269 84.92 -2.62 12.36
N THR A 270 84.56 -3.53 11.47
CA THR A 270 85.53 -4.16 10.54
C THR A 270 86.13 -3.17 9.55
N ARG A 271 85.36 -2.17 9.09
CA ARG A 271 85.89 -1.06 8.29
C ARG A 271 86.86 -0.20 9.10
N ALA A 272 86.52 0.16 10.33
CA ALA A 272 87.39 0.94 11.21
C ALA A 272 88.71 0.21 11.50
N GLU A 273 88.68 -1.09 11.80
CA GLU A 273 89.89 -1.87 12.04
C GLU A 273 90.74 -2.05 10.76
N ARG A 274 90.09 -2.22 9.60
CA ARG A 274 90.80 -2.24 8.30
C ARG A 274 91.47 -0.91 8.00
N ASP A 275 90.80 0.22 8.23
CA ASP A 275 91.36 1.55 8.00
C ASP A 275 92.54 1.82 8.96
N LYS A 276 92.43 1.39 10.22
CA LYS A 276 93.53 1.42 11.20
C LYS A 276 94.72 0.56 10.79
N SER A 277 94.47 -0.66 10.30
CA SER A 277 95.52 -1.56 9.78
C SER A 277 96.22 -1.00 8.54
N ASN A 278 95.46 -0.39 7.63
CA ASN A 278 96.00 0.32 6.46
C ASN A 278 96.87 1.51 6.89
N GLU A 279 96.44 2.29 7.89
CA GLU A 279 97.24 3.42 8.41
C GLU A 279 98.52 2.93 9.09
N LEU A 280 98.46 1.87 9.89
CA LEU A 280 99.65 1.23 10.46
C LEU A 280 100.62 0.77 9.36
N THR A 281 100.10 0.15 8.29
CA THR A 281 100.91 -0.30 7.15
C THR A 281 101.56 0.89 6.46
N ARG A 282 100.84 1.99 6.22
CA ARG A 282 101.40 3.24 5.69
C ARG A 282 102.49 3.81 6.58
N GLU A 283 102.29 3.83 7.89
CA GLU A 283 103.29 4.30 8.86
C GLU A 283 104.55 3.39 8.86
N PHE A 284 104.39 2.07 8.79
CA PHE A 284 105.51 1.15 8.62
C PHE A 284 106.24 1.37 7.30
N SER A 285 105.53 1.54 6.18
CA SER A 285 106.14 1.86 4.88
C SER A 285 106.90 3.19 4.92
N LYS A 286 106.34 4.24 5.54
CA LYS A 286 107.03 5.52 5.75
C LYS A 286 108.32 5.33 6.58
N LYS A 287 108.24 4.62 7.71
CA LYS A 287 109.41 4.34 8.57
C LYS A 287 110.49 3.54 7.83
N ALA A 288 110.11 2.54 7.04
CA ALA A 288 111.04 1.74 6.24
C ALA A 288 111.79 2.63 5.23
N LEU A 289 111.08 3.48 4.49
CA LEU A 289 111.68 4.44 3.56
C LEU A 289 112.63 5.41 4.26
N PHE A 290 112.26 5.94 5.44
CA PHE A 290 113.13 6.80 6.24
C PHE A 290 114.42 6.09 6.69
N CYS A 291 114.34 4.82 7.08
CA CYS A 291 115.51 4.02 7.45
C CYS A 291 116.45 3.78 6.26
N GLU A 292 115.91 3.50 5.06
CA GLU A 292 116.72 3.39 3.84
C GLU A 292 117.39 4.71 3.46
N PHE A 293 116.69 5.83 3.59
CA PHE A 293 117.26 7.17 3.40
C PHE A 293 118.41 7.43 4.38
N LYS A 294 118.22 7.11 5.67
CA LYS A 294 119.25 7.31 6.71
C LYS A 294 120.49 6.46 6.42
N LYS A 295 120.32 5.19 6.03
CA LYS A 295 121.42 4.30 5.60
C LYS A 295 122.17 4.85 4.39
N SER A 296 121.46 5.33 3.37
CA SER A 296 122.09 5.96 2.20
C SER A 296 122.87 7.22 2.58
N THR A 297 122.36 8.04 3.51
CA THR A 297 123.05 9.28 3.94
C THR A 297 124.30 9.00 4.77
N THR A 298 124.30 7.98 5.65
CA THR A 298 125.51 7.56 6.40
C THR A 298 126.59 6.95 5.51
N ASN A 299 126.22 6.34 4.38
CA ASN A 299 127.20 5.83 3.43
C ASN A 299 127.91 6.96 2.64
N TYR A 300 127.31 8.16 2.54
CA TYR A 300 127.94 9.33 1.92
C TYR A 300 128.82 10.15 2.87
N LEU A 301 128.75 9.93 4.19
CA LEU A 301 129.54 10.65 5.20
C LEU A 301 130.80 9.89 5.68
N ASN A 302 131.02 8.66 5.18
CA ASN A 302 132.18 7.81 5.48
C ASN A 302 133.07 7.54 4.23
N SER A 303 132.97 8.36 3.19
CA SER A 303 133.96 8.49 2.10
C SER A 303 134.61 9.87 2.17
#